data_AF-A0A8I2AH77-F1
#
_entry.id   AF-A0A8I2AH77-F1
#
_cell.length_a   1.000
_cell.length_b   1.000
_cell.length_c   1.000
_cell.angle_alpha   90.00
_cell.angle_beta   90.00
_cell.angle_gamma   90.00
#
_symmetry.space_group_name_H-M   'P 1'
#
loop_
_entity.id
_entity.type
_entity.pdbx_description
1 polymer ?
#
loop_
_entity_poly.entity_id
_entity_poly.type
_entity_poly.pdbx_seq_one_letter_code
_entity_poly.pdbx_strand_id
1 'polypeptide(L)'
;MAKKFSRTDLMKLAIEEHLKCTEFPRVGVIITKNGELLATGFRGEIRGVHAERVAIEKLTEDKVLGAMVFTTLEPCVELHEGQEIKSCAQLLIDSGINEVVIGVLDPNGTIYSQGYRKLLENNINVSFFNRKLREAVEEETFEFGNIHKIYGNGKRRVAVINSGNEIEVQFSKTDERIIKIKWSSLQPIHGCVDLSSSNGAVRIASGARNFGDISDPMVFRFPSHFARLKKDMIAIVKPNNSTFYVLIQLVSIFENDIIFKWEVKNDR
;
A
#
# COMPACT_ATOMS: atom_id res chain seq x y z
N MET A 1 -4.69 37.76 -15.89
CA MET A 1 -5.55 36.59 -16.16
C MET A 1 -5.01 35.42 -15.36
N ALA A 2 -5.88 34.65 -14.70
CA ALA A 2 -5.44 33.46 -13.97
C ALA A 2 -4.83 32.44 -14.95
N LYS A 3 -3.76 31.76 -14.52
CA LYS A 3 -3.11 30.73 -15.33
C LYS A 3 -4.07 29.55 -15.49
N LYS A 4 -4.42 29.23 -16.73
CA LYS A 4 -5.21 28.04 -17.05
C LYS A 4 -4.28 26.87 -17.34
N PHE A 5 -4.59 25.72 -16.75
CA PHE A 5 -3.83 24.49 -16.90
C PHE A 5 -4.59 23.51 -17.79
N SER A 6 -3.85 22.73 -18.58
CA SER A 6 -4.42 21.57 -19.26
C SER A 6 -4.69 20.44 -18.26
N ARG A 7 -5.54 19.47 -18.61
CA ARG A 7 -5.77 18.28 -17.77
C ARG A 7 -4.47 17.52 -17.49
N THR A 8 -3.58 17.43 -18.49
CA THR A 8 -2.28 16.77 -18.32
C THR A 8 -1.37 17.52 -17.35
N ASP A 9 -1.41 18.85 -17.35
CA ASP A 9 -0.63 19.65 -16.38
C ASP A 9 -1.16 19.44 -14.97
N LEU A 10 -2.48 19.39 -14.79
CA LEU A 10 -3.12 19.13 -13.50
C LEU A 10 -2.78 17.72 -12.96
N MET A 11 -2.73 16.70 -13.84
CA MET A 11 -2.26 15.37 -13.46
C MET A 11 -0.80 15.40 -12.98
N LYS A 12 0.08 16.14 -13.67
CA LYS A 12 1.48 16.30 -13.25
C LYS A 12 1.61 17.05 -11.93
N LEU A 13 0.84 18.12 -11.72
CA LEU A 13 0.80 18.83 -10.45
C LEU A 13 0.35 17.93 -9.30
N ALA A 14 -0.62 17.04 -9.52
CA ALA A 14 -1.00 16.05 -8.51
C ALA A 14 0.16 15.10 -8.16
N ILE A 15 0.98 14.71 -9.14
CA ILE A 15 2.19 13.92 -8.92
C ILE A 15 3.25 14.73 -8.16
N GLU A 16 3.43 16.01 -8.48
CA GLU A 16 4.36 16.89 -7.75
C GLU A 16 3.97 17.03 -6.28
N GLU A 17 2.67 17.18 -5.96
CA GLU A 17 2.17 17.17 -4.58
C GLU A 17 2.39 15.82 -3.90
N HIS A 18 2.09 14.73 -4.61
CA HIS A 18 2.34 13.37 -4.14
C HIS A 18 3.80 13.17 -3.74
N LEU A 19 4.77 13.68 -4.52
CA LEU A 19 6.21 13.51 -4.25
C LEU A 19 6.70 14.27 -3.01
N LYS A 20 5.88 15.18 -2.45
CA LYS A 20 6.17 15.84 -1.16
C LYS A 20 5.87 14.95 0.05
N CYS A 21 5.14 13.85 -0.14
CA CYS A 21 4.78 12.92 0.93
C CYS A 21 6.04 12.23 1.50
N THR A 22 6.17 12.23 2.83
CA THR A 22 7.24 11.53 3.56
C THR A 22 6.87 10.09 3.95
N GLU A 23 5.60 9.69 3.77
CA GLU A 23 5.06 8.38 4.14
C GLU A 23 4.29 7.73 2.99
N PHE A 24 4.26 6.39 2.96
CA PHE A 24 3.49 5.59 1.99
C PHE A 24 2.15 5.09 2.55
N PRO A 25 1.08 4.95 1.74
CA PRO A 25 1.01 5.40 0.36
C PRO A 25 1.09 6.92 0.21
N ARG A 26 1.82 7.39 -0.81
CA ARG A 26 1.92 8.80 -1.17
C ARG A 26 0.66 9.20 -1.94
N VAL A 27 0.05 10.32 -1.56
CA VAL A 27 -1.17 10.81 -2.19
C VAL A 27 -1.04 12.29 -2.41
N GLY A 28 -1.23 12.73 -3.65
CA GLY A 28 -1.32 14.13 -4.04
C GLY A 28 -2.67 14.43 -4.67
N VAL A 29 -3.19 15.61 -4.38
CA VAL A 29 -4.53 16.06 -4.78
C VAL A 29 -4.48 17.48 -5.30
N ILE A 30 -5.21 17.72 -6.38
CA ILE A 30 -5.41 19.02 -7.00
C ILE A 30 -6.92 19.24 -7.16
N ILE A 31 -7.42 20.42 -6.76
CA ILE A 31 -8.79 20.85 -7.02
C ILE A 31 -8.73 22.00 -8.03
N THR A 32 -9.54 21.91 -9.08
CA THR A 32 -9.61 22.92 -10.14
C THR A 32 -11.05 23.20 -10.56
N LYS A 33 -11.30 24.39 -11.08
CA LYS A 33 -12.57 24.75 -11.72
C LYS A 33 -12.28 25.56 -12.97
N ASN A 34 -12.86 25.19 -14.10
CA ASN A 34 -12.65 25.85 -15.39
C ASN A 34 -11.17 25.98 -15.82
N GLY A 35 -10.33 25.01 -15.43
CA GLY A 35 -8.90 24.99 -15.73
C GLY A 35 -8.03 25.85 -14.79
N GLU A 36 -8.64 26.52 -13.81
CA GLU A 36 -7.92 27.30 -12.79
C GLU A 36 -7.64 26.43 -11.56
N LEU A 37 -6.41 26.46 -11.07
CA LEU A 37 -6.02 25.76 -9.85
C LEU A 37 -6.63 26.47 -8.64
N LEU A 38 -7.43 25.75 -7.85
CA LEU A 38 -8.08 26.29 -6.64
C LEU A 38 -7.30 25.92 -5.38
N ALA A 39 -6.96 24.65 -5.22
CA ALA A 39 -6.23 24.15 -4.06
C ALA A 39 -5.39 22.92 -4.41
N THR A 40 -4.39 22.67 -3.57
CA THR A 40 -3.58 21.46 -3.57
C THR A 40 -3.67 20.78 -2.22
N GLY A 41 -3.31 19.51 -2.15
CA GLY A 41 -3.14 18.79 -0.91
C GLY A 41 -2.25 17.57 -1.11
N PHE A 42 -1.49 17.19 -0.08
CA PHE A 42 -0.75 15.94 -0.08
C PHE A 42 -0.82 15.25 1.28
N ARG A 43 -0.63 13.93 1.28
CA ARG A 43 -0.65 13.18 2.53
C ARG A 43 0.54 13.55 3.41
N GLY A 44 0.24 13.89 4.66
CA GLY A 44 1.26 14.34 5.62
C GLY A 44 1.41 15.86 5.67
N GLU A 45 0.71 16.62 4.83
CA GLU A 45 0.64 18.07 4.95
C GLU A 45 0.02 18.49 6.29
N ILE A 46 -1.08 17.83 6.66
CA ILE A 46 -1.66 17.89 8.02
C ILE A 46 -1.64 16.47 8.58
N ARG A 47 -1.00 16.29 9.73
CA ARG A 47 -0.82 14.98 10.36
C ARG A 47 -2.18 14.33 10.64
N GLY A 48 -2.36 13.10 10.15
CA GLY A 48 -3.58 12.31 10.37
C GLY A 48 -4.76 12.68 9.44
N VAL A 49 -4.56 13.58 8.48
CA VAL A 49 -5.59 14.04 7.54
C VAL A 49 -5.22 13.59 6.12
N HIS A 50 -6.20 13.07 5.39
CA HIS A 50 -6.01 12.64 4.00
C HIS A 50 -5.88 13.83 3.04
N ALA A 51 -5.16 13.63 1.93
CA ALA A 51 -4.84 14.70 0.98
C ALA A 51 -6.09 15.38 0.38
N GLU A 52 -7.15 14.61 0.12
CA GLU A 52 -8.41 15.12 -0.43
C GLU A 52 -9.08 16.09 0.54
N ARG A 53 -9.06 15.75 1.82
CA ARG A 53 -9.60 16.58 2.90
C ARG A 53 -8.77 17.85 3.08
N VAL A 54 -7.45 17.73 3.11
CA VAL A 54 -6.54 18.89 3.18
C VAL A 54 -6.82 19.86 2.03
N ALA A 55 -7.02 19.36 0.81
CA ALA A 55 -7.30 20.21 -0.34
C ALA A 55 -8.68 20.89 -0.25
N ILE A 56 -9.72 20.16 0.17
CA ILE A 56 -11.09 20.69 0.29
C ILE A 56 -11.19 21.73 1.41
N GLU A 57 -10.57 21.49 2.56
CA GLU A 57 -10.65 22.38 3.73
C GLU A 57 -9.94 23.73 3.52
N LYS A 58 -9.14 23.88 2.46
CA LYS A 58 -8.56 25.16 2.01
C LYS A 58 -9.54 26.04 1.24
N LEU A 59 -10.70 25.51 0.87
CA LEU A 59 -11.67 26.16 0.01
C LEU A 59 -12.99 26.37 0.73
N THR A 60 -13.72 27.41 0.33
CA THR A 60 -15.11 27.61 0.71
C THR A 60 -16.03 26.73 -0.13
N GLU A 61 -17.20 26.40 0.39
CA GLU A 61 -18.17 25.49 -0.26
C GLU A 61 -18.55 25.95 -1.68
N ASP A 62 -18.72 27.25 -1.90
CA ASP A 62 -19.02 27.85 -3.21
C ASP A 62 -17.92 27.64 -4.26
N LYS A 63 -16.66 27.55 -3.81
CA LYS A 63 -15.50 27.31 -4.68
C LYS A 63 -15.42 25.84 -5.08
N VAL A 64 -15.74 24.93 -4.16
CA VAL A 64 -15.68 23.48 -4.40
C VAL A 64 -16.85 22.98 -5.24
N LEU A 65 -18.04 23.56 -5.09
CA LEU A 65 -19.23 23.15 -5.83
C LEU A 65 -18.98 23.17 -7.35
N GLY A 66 -19.15 22.02 -8.01
CA GLY A 66 -18.91 21.84 -9.43
C GLY A 66 -17.44 21.89 -9.88
N ALA A 67 -16.49 21.80 -8.94
CA ALA A 67 -15.07 21.67 -9.24
C ALA A 67 -14.71 20.22 -9.61
N MET A 68 -13.56 20.07 -10.26
CA MET A 68 -12.95 18.78 -10.60
C MET A 68 -11.79 18.50 -9.64
N VAL A 69 -11.63 17.24 -9.23
CA VAL A 69 -10.52 16.78 -8.39
C VAL A 69 -9.62 15.84 -9.18
N PHE A 70 -8.31 16.06 -9.11
CA PHE A 70 -7.30 15.11 -9.57
C PHE A 70 -6.63 14.52 -8.34
N THR A 71 -6.74 13.21 -8.15
CA THR A 71 -6.11 12.50 -7.02
C THR A 71 -5.20 11.40 -7.55
N THR A 72 -4.00 11.24 -6.99
CA THR A 72 -3.08 10.19 -7.45
C THR A 72 -3.52 8.79 -7.03
N LEU A 73 -4.28 8.65 -5.94
CA LEU A 73 -4.78 7.36 -5.44
C LEU A 73 -6.31 7.39 -5.31
N GLU A 74 -6.96 6.25 -5.45
CA GLU A 74 -8.40 6.08 -5.25
C GLU A 74 -8.86 6.62 -3.88
N PRO A 75 -9.90 7.47 -3.83
CA PRO A 75 -10.45 7.97 -2.58
C PRO A 75 -11.01 6.85 -1.69
N CYS A 76 -10.68 6.87 -0.40
CA CYS A 76 -11.11 5.84 0.53
C CYS A 76 -12.65 5.81 0.75
N VAL A 77 -13.17 4.60 0.99
CA VAL A 77 -14.58 4.35 1.33
C VAL A 77 -14.79 3.90 2.77
N GLU A 78 -13.80 3.30 3.39
CA GLU A 78 -13.88 2.84 4.78
C GLU A 78 -13.53 3.98 5.75
N LEU A 79 -14.27 4.03 6.85
CA LEU A 79 -13.89 4.75 8.06
C LEU A 79 -13.08 3.76 8.92
N HIS A 80 -11.92 4.16 9.46
CA HIS A 80 -11.33 3.35 10.53
C HIS A 80 -12.31 3.29 11.70
N GLU A 81 -12.46 2.14 12.37
CA GLU A 81 -13.31 2.02 13.56
C GLU A 81 -12.90 3.11 14.59
N GLY A 82 -13.85 4.00 14.92
CA GLY A 82 -13.61 5.13 15.83
C GLY A 82 -13.29 6.48 15.17
N GLN A 83 -13.35 6.60 13.84
CA GLN A 83 -13.10 7.87 13.13
C GLN A 83 -14.41 8.65 12.90
N GLU A 84 -14.55 9.84 13.50
CA GLU A 84 -15.72 10.75 13.33
C GLU A 84 -15.75 11.46 11.96
N ILE A 85 -14.72 11.25 11.14
CA ILE A 85 -14.44 12.02 9.94
C ILE A 85 -14.88 11.24 8.70
N LYS A 86 -15.83 11.78 7.92
CA LYS A 86 -16.33 11.17 6.66
C LYS A 86 -15.19 10.71 5.73
N SER A 87 -15.41 9.58 5.04
CA SER A 87 -14.47 9.02 4.05
C SER A 87 -14.20 10.02 2.92
N CYS A 88 -13.05 9.91 2.24
CA CYS A 88 -12.71 10.82 1.14
C CYS A 88 -13.75 10.79 0.02
N ALA A 89 -14.22 9.60 -0.37
CA ALA A 89 -15.28 9.48 -1.37
C ALA A 89 -16.57 10.19 -0.93
N GLN A 90 -17.00 10.03 0.33
CA GLN A 90 -18.18 10.72 0.85
C GLN A 90 -17.99 12.23 0.92
N LEU A 91 -16.80 12.68 1.34
CA LEU A 91 -16.46 14.11 1.39
C LEU A 91 -16.57 14.74 0.00
N LEU A 92 -16.05 14.09 -1.05
CA LEU A 92 -16.13 14.59 -2.42
C LEU A 92 -17.59 14.70 -2.90
N ILE A 93 -18.42 13.70 -2.57
CA ILE A 93 -19.87 13.71 -2.87
C ILE A 93 -20.57 14.87 -2.18
N ASP A 94 -20.39 15.00 -0.88
CA ASP A 94 -21.06 16.03 -0.08
C ASP A 94 -20.59 17.45 -0.47
N SER A 95 -19.35 17.58 -0.97
CA SER A 95 -18.81 18.87 -1.43
C SER A 95 -19.30 19.29 -2.82
N GLY A 96 -20.10 18.46 -3.49
CA GLY A 96 -20.66 18.75 -4.81
C GLY A 96 -19.62 18.79 -5.94
N ILE A 97 -18.55 17.99 -5.84
CA ILE A 97 -17.58 17.79 -6.93
C ILE A 97 -18.28 17.17 -8.14
N ASN A 98 -17.97 17.65 -9.35
CA ASN A 98 -18.58 17.16 -10.59
C ASN A 98 -17.80 16.04 -11.27
N GLU A 99 -16.48 16.02 -11.10
CA GLU A 99 -15.58 15.09 -11.75
C GLU A 99 -14.38 14.76 -10.86
N VAL A 100 -14.03 13.48 -10.81
CA VAL A 100 -12.82 12.99 -10.14
C VAL A 100 -11.96 12.25 -11.17
N VAL A 101 -10.69 12.65 -11.27
CA VAL A 101 -9.69 12.06 -12.14
C VAL A 101 -8.70 11.30 -11.26
N ILE A 102 -8.67 9.97 -11.38
CA ILE A 102 -7.90 9.09 -10.49
C ILE A 102 -6.59 8.66 -11.18
N GLY A 103 -5.47 8.72 -10.46
CA GLY A 103 -4.19 8.17 -10.90
C GLY A 103 -4.23 6.65 -10.95
N VAL A 104 -4.16 6.02 -9.79
CA VAL A 104 -4.23 4.56 -9.66
C VAL A 104 -5.36 4.16 -8.72
N LEU A 105 -5.96 2.99 -8.98
CA LEU A 105 -6.89 2.38 -8.04
C LEU A 105 -6.12 1.86 -6.83
N ASP A 106 -6.74 1.86 -5.66
CA ASP A 106 -6.10 1.27 -4.49
C ASP A 106 -6.11 -0.25 -4.67
N PRO A 107 -4.95 -0.93 -4.70
CA PRO A 107 -4.93 -2.37 -4.83
C PRO A 107 -5.56 -3.07 -3.61
N ASN A 108 -5.84 -2.37 -2.50
CA ASN A 108 -6.44 -2.93 -1.28
C ASN A 108 -7.75 -3.58 -1.61
N GLY A 109 -7.87 -4.90 -1.51
CA GLY A 109 -9.09 -5.62 -1.84
C GLY A 109 -10.34 -5.13 -1.09
N THR A 110 -10.17 -4.51 0.10
CA THR A 110 -11.28 -3.88 0.85
C THR A 110 -11.66 -2.48 0.35
N ILE A 111 -10.88 -1.88 -0.54
CA ILE A 111 -11.10 -0.53 -1.09
C ILE A 111 -11.21 -0.59 -2.62
N TYR A 112 -10.61 -1.59 -3.27
CA TYR A 112 -10.38 -1.67 -4.71
C TYR A 112 -11.68 -1.45 -5.46
N SER A 113 -11.68 -0.38 -6.26
CA SER A 113 -12.81 0.03 -7.08
C SER A 113 -14.07 0.43 -6.28
N GLN A 114 -14.08 0.37 -4.95
CA GLN A 114 -15.21 0.79 -4.14
C GLN A 114 -15.34 2.32 -4.12
N GLY A 115 -14.23 3.05 -4.01
CA GLY A 115 -14.22 4.51 -4.08
C GLY A 115 -14.67 5.00 -5.45
N TYR A 116 -14.09 4.39 -6.49
CA TYR A 116 -14.51 4.59 -7.87
C TYR A 116 -16.02 4.33 -8.09
N ARG A 117 -16.55 3.18 -7.63
CA ARG A 117 -17.97 2.83 -7.77
C ARG A 117 -18.86 3.79 -7.01
N LYS A 118 -18.54 4.09 -5.76
CA LYS A 118 -19.32 5.01 -4.91
C LYS A 118 -19.47 6.39 -5.55
N LEU A 119 -18.41 6.92 -6.15
CA LEU A 119 -18.45 8.20 -6.88
C LEU A 119 -19.39 8.12 -8.10
N LEU A 120 -19.27 7.06 -8.91
CA LEU A 120 -20.15 6.86 -10.08
C LEU A 120 -21.62 6.71 -9.69
N GLU A 121 -21.92 5.93 -8.65
CA GLU A 121 -23.28 5.72 -8.13
C GLU A 121 -23.93 7.02 -7.62
N ASN A 122 -23.11 8.00 -7.24
CA ASN A 122 -23.56 9.33 -6.81
C ASN A 122 -23.46 10.39 -7.92
N ASN A 123 -23.45 9.97 -9.19
CA ASN A 123 -23.45 10.85 -10.37
C ASN A 123 -22.22 11.76 -10.51
N ILE A 124 -21.08 11.38 -9.93
CA ILE A 124 -19.81 12.05 -10.17
C ILE A 124 -19.15 11.42 -11.40
N ASN A 125 -18.70 12.24 -12.34
CA ASN A 125 -17.93 11.74 -13.48
C ASN A 125 -16.57 11.23 -13.01
N VAL A 126 -16.19 10.02 -13.38
CA VAL A 126 -14.88 9.47 -13.00
C VAL A 126 -14.08 9.11 -14.24
N SER A 127 -12.86 9.63 -14.32
CA SER A 127 -11.88 9.32 -15.36
C SER A 127 -10.52 9.00 -14.76
N PHE A 128 -9.57 8.53 -15.58
CA PHE A 128 -8.23 8.16 -15.12
C PHE A 128 -7.15 9.07 -15.70
N PHE A 129 -6.00 9.09 -15.04
CA PHE A 129 -4.79 9.68 -15.60
C PHE A 129 -4.43 8.97 -16.91
N ASN A 130 -3.66 9.63 -17.78
CA ASN A 130 -3.15 8.95 -18.97
C ASN A 130 -2.21 7.81 -18.58
N ARG A 131 -2.12 6.78 -19.42
CA ARG A 131 -1.37 5.54 -19.15
C ARG A 131 0.03 5.78 -18.59
N LYS A 132 0.83 6.65 -19.23
CA LYS A 132 2.20 6.94 -18.81
C LYS A 132 2.28 7.54 -17.40
N LEU A 133 1.35 8.44 -17.06
CA LEU A 133 1.30 9.03 -15.72
C LEU A 133 0.75 8.04 -14.68
N ARG A 134 -0.13 7.11 -15.07
CA ARG A 134 -0.59 6.05 -14.17
C ARG A 134 0.55 5.12 -13.76
N GLU A 135 1.36 4.68 -14.72
CA GLU A 135 2.54 3.86 -14.45
C GLU A 135 3.51 4.58 -13.48
N ALA A 136 3.81 5.85 -13.73
CA ALA A 136 4.65 6.66 -12.84
C ALA A 136 4.06 6.84 -11.43
N VAL A 137 2.74 7.06 -11.33
CA VAL A 137 2.04 7.15 -10.05
C VAL A 137 2.10 5.81 -9.33
N GLU A 138 1.87 4.68 -10.00
CA GLU A 138 1.84 3.35 -9.38
C GLU A 138 3.18 2.99 -8.72
N GLU A 139 4.29 3.27 -9.42
CA GLU A 139 5.66 3.01 -8.95
C GLU A 139 6.01 3.80 -7.68
N GLU A 140 5.49 5.03 -7.55
CA GLU A 140 5.83 5.95 -6.44
C GLU A 140 4.75 6.02 -5.35
N THR A 141 3.50 5.60 -5.62
CA THR A 141 2.36 5.68 -4.68
C THR A 141 2.59 4.79 -3.49
N PHE A 142 3.07 3.58 -3.73
CA PHE A 142 3.27 2.61 -2.69
C PHE A 142 4.74 2.33 -2.59
N GLU A 143 5.18 1.83 -1.45
CA GLU A 143 6.47 1.16 -1.38
C GLU A 143 6.40 -0.22 -2.08
N PHE A 144 5.86 -0.28 -3.29
CA PHE A 144 5.98 -1.41 -4.22
C PHE A 144 7.34 -1.39 -4.95
N GLY A 145 8.35 -0.72 -4.39
CA GLY A 145 9.69 -0.76 -4.96
C GLY A 145 10.13 -2.21 -5.16
N ASN A 146 10.41 -2.59 -6.40
CA ASN A 146 10.96 -3.86 -6.85
C ASN A 146 11.46 -4.74 -5.69
N ILE A 147 10.63 -5.68 -5.20
CA ILE A 147 10.82 -6.33 -3.89
C ILE A 147 11.81 -7.50 -4.04
N HIS A 148 12.85 -7.31 -4.84
CA HIS A 148 14.00 -8.19 -4.84
C HIS A 148 14.77 -8.08 -3.53
N LYS A 149 14.64 -6.97 -2.79
CA LYS A 149 15.42 -6.76 -1.57
C LYS A 149 14.69 -5.93 -0.50
N ILE A 150 14.75 -6.40 0.75
CA ILE A 150 14.23 -5.74 1.96
C ILE A 150 15.30 -5.75 3.06
N TYR A 151 15.22 -4.83 4.01
CA TYR A 151 16.26 -4.62 5.03
C TYR A 151 15.68 -4.64 6.43
N GLY A 152 16.41 -5.24 7.38
CA GLY A 152 16.09 -5.10 8.81
C GLY A 152 14.69 -5.61 9.15
N ASN A 153 13.89 -4.79 9.81
CA ASN A 153 12.52 -5.10 10.20
C ASN A 153 11.55 -4.24 9.41
N GLY A 154 10.36 -4.74 9.12
CA GLY A 154 9.38 -3.94 8.42
C GLY A 154 8.05 -4.63 8.16
N LYS A 155 7.21 -3.92 7.41
CA LYS A 155 5.91 -4.40 6.93
C LYS A 155 5.76 -3.95 5.50
N ARG A 156 5.34 -4.86 4.61
CA ARG A 156 5.26 -4.56 3.18
C ARG A 156 4.12 -5.31 2.53
N ARG A 157 3.69 -4.74 1.41
CA ARG A 157 2.64 -5.25 0.55
C ARG A 157 3.28 -5.77 -0.73
N VAL A 158 3.00 -7.01 -1.13
CA VAL A 158 3.54 -7.64 -2.34
C VAL A 158 2.40 -8.21 -3.18
N ALA A 159 2.46 -7.96 -4.49
CA ALA A 159 1.51 -8.51 -5.44
C ALA A 159 1.58 -10.04 -5.52
N VAL A 160 0.43 -10.71 -5.46
CA VAL A 160 0.24 -12.18 -5.57
C VAL A 160 0.34 -12.65 -7.01
N ILE A 161 0.10 -11.74 -7.98
CA ILE A 161 0.23 -11.99 -9.43
C ILE A 161 1.63 -12.45 -9.86
N ASN A 162 2.64 -12.34 -8.99
CA ASN A 162 3.98 -12.86 -9.21
C ASN A 162 4.30 -14.07 -8.33
N SER A 163 3.47 -15.12 -8.41
CA SER A 163 3.78 -16.40 -7.76
C SER A 163 5.19 -16.85 -8.15
N GLY A 164 6.06 -16.93 -7.14
CA GLY A 164 7.43 -17.36 -7.29
C GLY A 164 8.50 -16.27 -7.34
N ASN A 165 8.17 -15.01 -7.03
CA ASN A 165 9.18 -13.97 -6.82
C ASN A 165 10.06 -14.28 -5.60
N GLU A 166 11.38 -14.16 -5.79
CA GLU A 166 12.38 -14.21 -4.74
C GLU A 166 12.59 -12.81 -4.14
N ILE A 167 12.63 -12.76 -2.80
CA ILE A 167 12.89 -11.56 -2.00
C ILE A 167 14.14 -11.83 -1.16
N GLU A 168 15.14 -10.96 -1.27
CA GLU A 168 16.35 -10.95 -0.45
C GLU A 168 16.12 -10.14 0.82
N VAL A 169 16.10 -10.81 1.98
CA VAL A 169 16.04 -10.17 3.29
C VAL A 169 17.47 -9.94 3.79
N GLN A 170 17.94 -8.70 3.71
CA GLN A 170 19.25 -8.29 4.21
C GLN A 170 19.14 -7.88 5.70
N PHE A 171 20.12 -8.29 6.52
CA PHE A 171 20.10 -8.03 7.97
C PHE A 171 19.97 -6.54 8.31
N SER A 172 20.69 -5.67 7.62
CA SER A 172 20.50 -4.21 7.71
C SER A 172 21.06 -3.53 6.47
N LYS A 173 20.92 -2.19 6.35
CA LYS A 173 21.54 -1.44 5.25
C LYS A 173 23.08 -1.51 5.25
N THR A 174 23.69 -1.77 6.41
CA THR A 174 25.15 -1.80 6.60
C THR A 174 25.72 -3.22 6.72
N ASP A 175 24.86 -4.24 6.83
CA ASP A 175 25.25 -5.64 7.02
C ASP A 175 24.80 -6.47 5.82
N GLU A 176 25.74 -7.01 5.05
CA GLU A 176 25.50 -7.68 3.77
C GLU A 176 24.93 -9.11 3.88
N ARG A 177 24.72 -9.63 5.09
CA ARG A 177 24.13 -10.97 5.27
C ARG A 177 22.68 -11.00 4.75
N ILE A 178 22.36 -12.00 3.94
CA ILE A 178 21.08 -12.12 3.22
C ILE A 178 20.44 -13.50 3.44
N ILE A 179 19.12 -13.52 3.61
CA ILE A 179 18.28 -14.72 3.52
C ILE A 179 17.28 -14.52 2.38
N LYS A 180 17.20 -15.48 1.46
CA LYS A 180 16.27 -15.46 0.33
C LYS A 180 14.97 -16.16 0.70
N ILE A 181 13.84 -15.51 0.46
CA ILE A 181 12.50 -16.08 0.64
C ILE A 181 11.72 -16.01 -0.65
N LYS A 182 10.78 -16.94 -0.84
CA LYS A 182 9.93 -17.00 -2.02
C LYS A 182 8.50 -17.30 -1.62
N TRP A 183 7.58 -16.53 -2.19
CA TRP A 183 6.15 -16.71 -1.99
C TRP A 183 5.54 -17.39 -3.21
N SER A 184 4.77 -18.44 -2.98
CA SER A 184 3.96 -19.08 -4.01
C SER A 184 2.51 -19.06 -3.56
N SER A 185 1.65 -18.41 -4.35
CA SER A 185 0.23 -18.40 -4.09
C SER A 185 -0.40 -19.68 -4.61
N LEU A 186 -1.08 -20.40 -3.73
CA LEU A 186 -1.94 -21.51 -4.10
C LEU A 186 -3.38 -21.00 -4.15
N GLN A 187 -3.73 -20.34 -5.24
CA GLN A 187 -5.09 -19.87 -5.58
C GLN A 187 -5.77 -18.99 -4.50
N PRO A 188 -6.19 -17.75 -4.81
CA PRO A 188 -6.82 -16.84 -3.84
C PRO A 188 -7.95 -17.46 -3.00
N ILE A 189 -8.65 -18.46 -3.55
CA ILE A 189 -9.80 -19.14 -2.95
C ILE A 189 -9.50 -19.86 -1.62
N HIS A 190 -8.24 -20.22 -1.35
CA HIS A 190 -7.87 -20.98 -0.15
C HIS A 190 -7.39 -20.12 1.02
N GLY A 191 -7.22 -18.79 0.82
CA GLY A 191 -6.81 -17.87 1.88
C GLY A 191 -5.47 -18.26 2.53
N CYS A 192 -4.54 -18.82 1.75
CA CYS A 192 -3.22 -19.21 2.22
C CYS A 192 -2.12 -18.94 1.19
N VAL A 193 -0.89 -18.76 1.66
CA VAL A 193 0.31 -18.62 0.83
C VAL A 193 1.37 -19.59 1.30
N ASP A 194 2.06 -20.23 0.38
CA ASP A 194 3.23 -21.05 0.69
C ASP A 194 4.49 -20.18 0.69
N LEU A 195 5.13 -20.07 1.85
CA LEU A 195 6.43 -19.46 2.01
C LEU A 195 7.51 -20.54 1.89
N SER A 196 8.50 -20.30 1.06
CA SER A 196 9.64 -21.20 0.86
C SER A 196 10.97 -20.43 0.96
N SER A 197 12.04 -21.17 1.22
CA SER A 197 13.43 -20.69 1.27
C SER A 197 14.32 -21.79 0.72
N SER A 198 15.54 -21.44 0.32
CA SER A 198 16.55 -22.44 -0.07
C SER A 198 16.79 -23.44 1.08
N ASN A 199 16.91 -24.72 0.72
CA ASN A 199 17.28 -25.84 1.60
C ASN A 199 16.39 -26.14 2.83
N GLY A 200 15.06 -26.02 2.73
CA GLY A 200 14.19 -26.60 3.78
C GLY A 200 14.15 -25.82 5.11
N ALA A 201 14.53 -24.56 5.04
CA ALA A 201 14.81 -23.69 6.18
C ALA A 201 13.57 -22.97 6.77
N VAL A 202 12.35 -23.39 6.43
CA VAL A 202 11.12 -22.67 6.79
C VAL A 202 10.24 -23.51 7.71
N ARG A 203 9.72 -22.91 8.78
CA ARG A 203 8.75 -23.57 9.66
C ARG A 203 7.73 -22.61 10.25
N ILE A 204 6.50 -23.08 10.48
CA ILE A 204 5.47 -22.35 11.22
C ILE A 204 5.82 -22.32 12.72
N ALA A 205 5.85 -21.13 13.31
CA ALA A 205 5.92 -20.91 14.74
C ALA A 205 4.55 -21.19 15.38
N SER A 206 4.23 -22.47 15.53
CA SER A 206 2.92 -22.91 16.03
C SER A 206 2.72 -22.41 17.47
N GLY A 207 1.59 -21.72 17.71
CA GLY A 207 1.24 -21.17 19.02
C GLY A 207 1.70 -19.73 19.27
N ALA A 208 2.59 -19.17 18.43
CA ALA A 208 2.97 -17.76 18.49
C ALA A 208 1.90 -16.88 17.83
N ARG A 209 1.55 -15.77 18.48
CA ARG A 209 0.67 -14.73 17.94
C ARG A 209 1.44 -13.48 17.54
N ASN A 210 2.57 -13.24 18.19
CA ASN A 210 3.47 -12.12 17.94
C ASN A 210 4.93 -12.59 17.87
N PHE A 211 5.82 -11.79 17.27
CA PHE A 211 7.26 -12.09 17.19
C PHE A 211 7.95 -12.19 18.57
N GLY A 212 7.39 -11.55 19.60
CA GLY A 212 7.88 -11.62 20.97
C GLY A 212 7.61 -12.95 21.67
N ASP A 213 6.63 -13.73 21.20
CA ASP A 213 6.28 -15.03 21.78
C ASP A 213 7.32 -16.11 21.43
N ILE A 214 8.21 -15.82 20.47
CA ILE A 214 9.26 -16.71 19.98
C ILE A 214 10.56 -16.33 20.69
N SER A 215 10.77 -16.95 21.86
CA SER A 215 11.99 -16.76 22.66
C SER A 215 13.17 -17.61 22.16
N ASP A 216 12.89 -18.83 21.72
CA ASP A 216 13.88 -19.72 21.12
C ASP A 216 13.32 -20.32 19.81
N PRO A 217 13.73 -19.79 18.64
CA PRO A 217 13.28 -20.30 17.35
C PRO A 217 13.83 -21.70 17.03
N MET A 218 14.88 -22.18 17.70
CA MET A 218 15.55 -23.44 17.37
C MET A 218 14.81 -24.67 17.90
N VAL A 219 13.87 -24.48 18.84
CA VAL A 219 12.93 -25.52 19.32
C VAL A 219 12.12 -26.12 18.16
N PHE A 220 11.87 -25.33 17.12
CA PHE A 220 11.14 -25.75 15.94
C PHE A 220 12.06 -26.53 14.96
N ARG A 221 12.36 -27.82 15.22
CA ARG A 221 13.06 -28.75 14.26
C ARG A 221 12.70 -28.50 12.78
N PHE A 222 13.66 -28.23 11.88
CA PHE A 222 13.43 -27.79 10.49
C PHE A 222 13.68 -28.87 9.42
N PRO A 223 12.67 -29.61 8.92
CA PRO A 223 12.85 -30.48 7.75
C PRO A 223 12.03 -30.08 6.51
N SER A 224 11.33 -28.94 6.52
CA SER A 224 10.28 -28.64 5.51
C SER A 224 10.72 -27.60 4.46
N HIS A 225 10.57 -27.97 3.19
CA HIS A 225 10.86 -27.11 2.01
C HIS A 225 9.96 -25.87 1.90
N PHE A 226 8.81 -25.86 2.59
CA PHE A 226 7.87 -24.74 2.60
C PHE A 226 7.04 -24.73 3.90
N ALA A 227 6.44 -23.58 4.20
CA ALA A 227 5.46 -23.40 5.25
C ALA A 227 4.20 -22.72 4.69
N ARG A 228 3.04 -23.34 4.90
CA ARG A 228 1.75 -22.78 4.51
C ARG A 228 1.25 -21.80 5.56
N LEU A 229 1.17 -20.53 5.21
CA LEU A 229 0.73 -19.45 6.07
C LEU A 229 -0.72 -19.07 5.76
N LYS A 230 -1.53 -18.93 6.82
CA LYS A 230 -2.81 -18.22 6.81
C LYS A 230 -2.64 -16.88 7.49
N LYS A 231 -3.68 -16.04 7.43
CA LYS A 231 -3.75 -14.78 8.17
C LYS A 231 -3.31 -14.96 9.63
N ASP A 232 -2.49 -14.04 10.10
CA ASP A 232 -1.90 -13.92 11.44
C ASP A 232 -0.87 -14.99 11.82
N MET A 233 -0.66 -16.02 10.99
CA MET A 233 0.36 -17.05 11.24
C MET A 233 1.78 -16.49 11.06
N ILE A 234 2.71 -17.02 11.85
CA ILE A 234 4.13 -16.67 11.82
C ILE A 234 4.94 -17.86 11.32
N ALA A 235 5.87 -17.61 10.40
CA ALA A 235 6.91 -18.53 9.98
C ALA A 235 8.29 -18.03 10.42
N ILE A 236 9.19 -18.97 10.64
CA ILE A 236 10.60 -18.78 10.94
C ILE A 236 11.37 -19.27 9.72
N VAL A 237 12.29 -18.44 9.21
CA VAL A 237 13.21 -18.78 8.13
C VAL A 237 14.65 -18.73 8.66
N LYS A 238 15.34 -19.87 8.66
CA LYS A 238 16.76 -19.95 9.04
C LYS A 238 17.51 -20.99 8.18
N PRO A 239 18.24 -20.56 7.16
CA PRO A 239 19.14 -21.44 6.42
C PRO A 239 20.27 -21.97 7.33
N ASN A 240 20.71 -23.21 7.10
CA ASN A 240 21.72 -23.89 7.94
C ASN A 240 23.02 -23.09 8.12
N ASN A 241 23.43 -22.31 7.11
CA ASN A 241 24.66 -21.52 7.14
C ASN A 241 24.44 -20.06 7.57
N SER A 242 23.23 -19.70 8.01
CA SER A 242 22.90 -18.33 8.39
C SER A 242 23.18 -18.08 9.88
N THR A 243 23.82 -16.94 10.16
CA THR A 243 24.07 -16.42 11.52
C THR A 243 22.91 -15.59 12.06
N PHE A 244 21.81 -15.48 11.32
CA PHE A 244 20.58 -14.80 11.73
C PHE A 244 19.37 -15.57 11.19
N TYR A 245 18.18 -15.22 11.67
CA TYR A 245 16.92 -15.76 11.17
C TYR A 245 15.92 -14.65 10.90
N VAL A 246 14.90 -14.96 10.10
CA VAL A 246 13.81 -14.05 9.77
C VAL A 246 12.51 -14.61 10.32
N LEU A 247 11.79 -13.81 11.10
CA LEU A 247 10.40 -14.06 11.45
C LEU A 247 9.52 -13.37 10.42
N ILE A 248 8.52 -14.08 9.91
CA ILE A 248 7.62 -13.57 8.87
C ILE A 248 6.18 -13.84 9.29
N GLN A 249 5.37 -12.79 9.37
CA GLN A 249 3.94 -12.89 9.65
C GLN A 249 3.13 -12.53 8.42
N LEU A 250 2.15 -13.34 8.08
CA LEU A 250 1.17 -13.01 7.06
C LEU A 250 0.03 -12.18 7.68
N VAL A 251 0.04 -10.87 7.45
CA VAL A 251 -0.92 -9.94 8.10
C VAL A 251 -2.28 -9.99 7.42
N SER A 252 -2.30 -9.94 6.08
CA SER A 252 -3.53 -9.98 5.29
C SER A 252 -3.27 -10.63 3.94
N ILE A 253 -4.29 -11.29 3.40
CA ILE A 253 -4.33 -11.81 2.03
C ILE A 253 -5.52 -11.16 1.36
N PHE A 254 -5.30 -10.58 0.19
CA PHE A 254 -6.32 -10.08 -0.72
C PHE A 254 -6.28 -10.90 -2.01
N GLU A 255 -7.22 -10.63 -2.92
CA GLU A 255 -7.33 -11.34 -4.20
C GLU A 255 -6.04 -11.26 -5.02
N ASN A 256 -5.39 -10.08 -5.04
CA ASN A 256 -4.25 -9.80 -5.92
C ASN A 256 -2.95 -9.50 -5.17
N ASP A 257 -2.95 -9.48 -3.85
CA ASP A 257 -1.75 -9.21 -3.06
C ASP A 257 -1.82 -9.66 -1.60
N ILE A 258 -0.66 -9.66 -0.95
CA ILE A 258 -0.53 -9.95 0.48
C ILE A 258 0.20 -8.84 1.20
N ILE A 259 -0.14 -8.66 2.47
CA ILE A 259 0.63 -7.85 3.41
C ILE A 259 1.34 -8.81 4.34
N PHE A 260 2.65 -8.67 4.44
CA PHE A 260 3.46 -9.39 5.40
C PHE A 260 4.29 -8.44 6.25
N LYS A 261 4.61 -8.89 7.44
CA LYS A 261 5.54 -8.23 8.36
C LYS A 261 6.75 -9.14 8.53
N TRP A 262 7.93 -8.58 8.68
CA TRP A 262 9.13 -9.35 9.00
C TRP A 262 9.98 -8.70 10.10
N GLU A 263 10.73 -9.53 10.78
CA GLU A 263 11.74 -9.13 11.76
C GLU A 263 12.98 -10.01 11.58
N VAL A 264 14.15 -9.39 11.49
CA VAL A 264 15.44 -10.09 11.50
C VAL A 264 15.98 -10.11 12.92
N LYS A 265 16.46 -11.28 13.34
CA LYS A 265 17.05 -11.48 14.66
C LYS A 265 18.35 -12.26 14.52
N ASN A 266 19.32 -11.90 15.34
CA ASN A 266 20.58 -12.62 15.41
C ASN A 266 20.34 -14.00 16.04
N ASP A 267 21.15 -14.98 15.64
CA ASP A 267 21.11 -16.33 16.21
C ASP A 267 21.86 -16.44 17.55
N ARG A 268 22.52 -15.35 17.97
CA ARG A 268 23.27 -15.22 19.21
C ARG A 268 22.54 -14.34 20.21
#